data_AF-B0ERG3-F1
#
_entry.id   AF-B0ERG3-F1
#
_cell.length_a   1.000
_cell.length_b   1.000
_cell.length_c   1.000
_cell.angle_alpha   90.00
_cell.angle_beta   90.00
_cell.angle_gamma   90.00
#
_symmetry.space_group_name_H-M   'P 1'
#
loop_
_entity.id
_entity.type
_entity.pdbx_description
1 polymer ?
#
loop_
_entity_poly.entity_id
_entity_poly.type
_entity_poly.pdbx_seq_one_letter_code
_entity_poly.pdbx_strand_id
1 'polypeptide(L)'
;MPIIDVYKAKICVVNKRSLNQGYAAVDNPLFFYSNTRMFLSDCKKGFEELNEEIKKLTNKSITITNGGEINYSEKTGLLSQEKEEIQTKIDPEDLFIGIPKENIPEKMVAMVPSVCKQLRTRGYGIYIESGAGLLSSCTDENYRSVGCRIAETKEELYEKSNIICKVNPPTEEEINKMRQGQTLISFFYPAKNLKLLDLAVKKGINVISMDCVPRLSKAQCMDALSSQNNLAGYRCVIEASNKFGRLLMGQVTAAGKSQPANVLVIGVGVAGLAAISTAKALGAQVKAFDTRKAAKEQAESVGAEFCTVNVDEDAENKFGYANAASQRLIDAEYALFRQLLPETDIVITTANV
;
A
#
# COMPACT_ATOMS: atom_id res chain seq x y z
N MET A 1 15.84 13.41 -0.89
CA MET A 1 15.82 14.02 0.45
C MET A 1 16.25 15.48 0.31
N PRO A 2 15.52 16.45 0.86
CA PRO A 2 16.00 17.83 0.87
C PRO A 2 17.30 17.90 1.68
N ILE A 3 18.34 18.51 1.12
CA ILE A 3 19.59 18.79 1.83
C ILE A 3 19.32 19.99 2.74
N ILE A 4 19.48 19.80 4.05
CA ILE A 4 19.30 20.87 5.03
C ILE A 4 20.68 21.44 5.38
N ASP A 5 20.88 22.72 5.07
CA ASP A 5 22.13 23.45 5.36
C ASP A 5 22.22 23.83 6.84
N VAL A 6 22.46 22.85 7.72
CA VAL A 6 22.49 23.03 9.19
C VAL A 6 23.50 24.08 9.67
N TYR A 7 24.57 24.34 8.92
CA TYR A 7 25.59 25.35 9.24
C TYR A 7 25.06 26.79 9.14
N LYS A 8 23.92 27.03 8.47
CA LYS A 8 23.26 28.35 8.40
C LYS A 8 22.46 28.70 9.66
N ALA A 9 22.31 27.77 10.60
CA ALA A 9 21.62 28.04 11.86
C ALA A 9 22.39 29.05 12.73
N LYS A 10 21.70 29.82 13.58
CA LYS A 10 22.36 30.75 14.51
C LYS A 10 23.28 30.02 15.50
N ILE A 11 22.87 28.84 15.94
CA ILE A 11 23.64 27.93 16.80
C ILE A 11 23.39 26.51 16.30
N CYS A 12 24.46 25.73 16.14
CA CYS A 12 24.41 24.31 15.84
C CYS A 12 24.95 23.52 17.05
N VAL A 13 24.22 22.49 17.50
CA VAL A 13 24.69 21.59 18.56
C VAL A 13 24.84 20.20 17.97
N VAL A 14 26.04 19.64 18.05
CA VAL A 14 26.36 18.30 17.56
C VAL A 14 26.55 17.38 18.75
N ASN A 15 25.68 16.38 18.91
CA ASN A 15 25.85 15.35 19.92
C ASN A 15 26.66 14.16 19.36
N LYS A 16 27.75 13.78 20.03
CA LYS A 16 28.59 12.65 19.65
C LYS A 16 29.12 11.93 20.88
N ARG A 17 29.36 10.62 20.79
CA ARG A 17 29.91 9.86 21.93
C ARG A 17 31.37 10.20 22.28
N SER A 18 32.18 10.58 21.30
CA SER A 18 33.60 10.95 21.50
C SER A 18 34.11 11.83 20.35
N LEU A 19 35.33 12.36 20.46
CA LEU A 19 35.98 13.13 19.38
C LEU A 19 36.56 12.26 18.26
N ASN A 20 36.51 10.93 18.37
CA ASN A 20 37.05 10.01 17.37
C ASN A 20 36.37 10.19 16.01
N GLN A 21 37.10 10.00 14.92
CA GLN A 21 36.55 10.12 13.56
C GLN A 21 35.30 9.21 13.41
N GLY A 22 34.24 9.77 12.81
CA GLY A 22 32.94 9.10 12.66
C GLY A 22 32.94 8.03 11.55
N TYR A 23 31.75 7.64 11.10
CA TYR A 23 31.60 6.70 9.99
C TYR A 23 32.34 7.23 8.75
N ALA A 24 33.23 6.41 8.18
CA ALA A 24 34.07 6.67 7.01
C ALA A 24 35.33 7.56 7.18
N ALA A 25 35.73 7.96 8.40
CA ALA A 25 36.96 8.74 8.63
C ALA A 25 37.07 10.06 7.84
N VAL A 26 35.93 10.57 7.35
CA VAL A 26 35.86 11.83 6.61
C VAL A 26 35.73 12.98 7.60
N ASP A 27 36.58 14.00 7.45
CA ASP A 27 36.48 15.23 8.22
C ASP A 27 35.16 15.96 7.88
N ASN A 28 34.39 16.30 8.91
CA ASN A 28 33.15 17.05 8.74
C ASN A 28 33.39 18.52 9.09
N PRO A 29 33.36 19.44 8.10
CA PRO A 29 33.59 20.87 8.33
C PRO A 29 32.64 21.48 9.38
N LEU A 30 31.44 20.91 9.56
CA LEU A 30 30.45 21.37 10.53
C LEU A 30 31.02 21.52 11.94
N PHE A 31 31.94 20.63 12.34
CA PHE A 31 32.51 20.61 13.70
C PHE A 31 33.39 21.82 14.01
N PHE A 32 33.86 22.53 12.99
CA PHE A 32 34.81 23.62 13.13
C PHE A 32 34.19 25.01 12.93
N TYR A 33 32.90 25.09 12.57
CA TYR A 33 32.22 26.38 12.48
C TYR A 33 32.08 27.04 13.86
N SER A 34 32.22 28.36 13.91
CA SER A 34 32.20 29.14 15.16
C SER A 34 30.85 29.10 15.88
N ASN A 35 29.76 28.89 15.14
CA ASN A 35 28.40 28.70 15.64
C ASN A 35 28.10 27.26 16.05
N THR A 36 29.04 26.32 15.92
CA THR A 36 28.88 24.93 16.35
C THR A 36 29.36 24.72 17.79
N ARG A 37 28.64 23.90 18.54
CA ARG A 37 28.98 23.43 19.88
C ARG A 37 28.94 21.90 19.90
N MET A 38 30.06 21.30 20.32
CA MET A 38 30.17 19.85 20.46
C MET A 38 29.68 19.45 21.85
N PHE A 39 28.71 18.54 21.89
CA PHE A 39 28.21 17.94 23.12
C PHE A 39 28.57 16.46 23.11
N LEU A 40 29.38 16.03 24.08
CA LEU A 40 29.94 14.69 24.08
C LEU A 40 29.23 13.78 25.09
N SER A 41 28.28 12.98 24.62
CA SER A 41 27.49 12.09 25.48
C SER A 41 27.00 10.85 24.71
N ASP A 42 26.41 9.90 25.43
CA ASP A 42 25.47 8.98 24.79
C ASP A 42 24.24 9.78 24.34
N CYS A 43 23.76 9.55 23.10
CA CYS A 43 22.70 10.39 22.52
C CYS A 43 21.46 10.44 23.41
N LYS A 44 20.98 9.29 23.89
CA LYS A 44 19.73 9.26 24.65
C LYS A 44 19.89 9.99 25.98
N LYS A 45 20.89 9.61 26.76
CA LYS A 45 21.15 10.19 28.09
C LYS A 45 21.44 11.68 28.04
N GLY A 46 22.28 12.11 27.09
CA GLY A 46 22.64 13.52 27.02
C GLY A 46 21.50 14.42 26.53
N PHE A 47 20.62 13.94 25.66
CA PHE A 47 19.42 14.71 25.30
C PHE A 47 18.39 14.75 26.43
N GLU A 48 18.31 13.70 27.26
CA GLU A 48 17.50 13.71 28.48
C GLU A 48 18.02 14.74 29.50
N GLU A 49 19.32 14.74 29.79
CA GLU A 49 19.98 15.70 30.68
C GLU A 49 19.84 17.15 30.19
N LEU A 50 20.11 17.39 28.90
CA LEU A 50 19.97 18.72 28.30
C LEU A 50 18.53 19.23 28.41
N ASN A 51 17.54 18.35 28.20
CA ASN A 51 16.14 18.71 28.30
C ASN A 51 15.74 19.04 29.75
N GLU A 52 16.26 18.30 30.74
CA GLU A 52 16.04 18.63 32.15
C GLU A 52 16.61 20.01 32.51
N GLU A 53 17.81 20.33 32.03
CA GLU A 53 18.44 21.62 32.31
C GLU A 53 17.72 22.79 31.62
N ILE A 54 17.27 22.59 30.37
CA ILE A 54 16.44 23.56 29.66
C ILE A 54 15.09 23.77 30.37
N LYS A 55 14.47 22.70 30.90
CA LYS A 55 13.23 22.80 31.68
C LYS A 55 13.42 23.65 32.94
N LYS A 56 14.53 23.48 33.66
CA LYS A 56 14.87 24.32 34.82
C LYS A 56 15.00 25.80 34.45
N LEU A 57 15.61 26.10 33.29
CA LEU A 57 15.84 27.48 32.84
C LEU A 57 14.59 28.18 32.30
N THR A 58 13.60 27.42 31.80
CA THR A 58 12.46 27.98 31.07
C THR A 58 11.13 27.94 31.82
N ASN A 59 11.08 27.33 33.02
CA ASN A 59 9.86 27.14 33.83
C ASN A 59 8.64 26.61 33.03
N LYS A 60 8.89 25.89 31.94
CA LYS A 60 7.87 25.28 31.08
C LYS A 60 8.16 23.78 30.92
N SER A 61 7.14 22.95 31.15
CA SER A 61 7.18 21.54 30.84
C SER A 61 7.12 21.34 29.32
N ILE A 62 8.26 21.03 28.69
CA ILE A 62 8.29 20.57 27.30
C ILE A 62 8.06 19.05 27.31
N THR A 63 6.89 18.64 26.82
CA THR A 63 6.58 17.23 26.54
C THR A 63 7.23 16.85 25.22
N ILE A 64 8.16 15.89 25.23
CA ILE A 64 8.71 15.34 23.99
C ILE A 64 7.70 14.31 23.47
N THR A 65 6.96 14.67 22.42
CA THR A 65 6.29 13.69 21.56
C THR A 65 7.36 13.01 20.72
N ASN A 66 7.53 11.70 20.87
CA ASN A 66 8.31 10.92 19.92
C ASN A 66 7.60 10.96 18.56
N GLY A 67 8.03 11.89 17.70
CA GLY A 67 7.50 12.10 16.37
C GLY A 67 6.10 12.73 16.37
N GLY A 68 6.03 14.06 16.28
CA GLY A 68 4.77 14.76 16.02
C GLY A 68 4.76 16.20 16.51
N GLU A 69 4.67 17.12 15.55
CA GLU A 69 4.25 18.53 15.64
C GLU A 69 4.86 19.40 16.76
N ILE A 70 5.81 20.25 16.36
CA ILE A 70 6.25 21.39 17.17
C ILE A 70 5.35 22.57 16.82
N ASN A 71 4.47 22.95 17.75
CA ASN A 71 3.76 24.23 17.73
C ASN A 71 4.75 25.36 18.02
N TYR A 72 5.04 26.21 17.02
CA TYR A 72 5.78 27.45 17.21
C TYR A 72 4.84 28.51 17.76
N SER A 73 5.02 28.87 19.04
CA SER A 73 4.39 30.06 19.61
C SER A 73 5.03 31.32 19.05
N GLU A 74 4.17 32.21 18.54
CA GLU A 74 4.33 33.64 18.29
C GLU A 74 5.65 34.28 18.78
N LYS A 75 6.59 34.49 17.85
CA LYS A 75 7.51 35.64 17.76
C LYS A 75 8.62 35.34 16.76
N THR A 76 8.39 35.65 15.50
CA THR A 76 9.36 36.23 14.55
C THR A 76 8.66 36.31 13.20
N GLY A 77 8.32 37.53 12.78
CA GLY A 77 7.75 37.77 11.47
C GLY A 77 8.77 37.48 10.38
N LEU A 78 8.35 36.77 9.33
CA LEU A 78 8.37 37.28 7.96
C LEU A 78 7.67 36.27 7.01
N LEU A 79 6.92 36.85 6.07
CA LEU A 79 6.23 36.27 4.92
C LEU A 79 4.97 35.45 5.24
N SER A 80 3.90 36.21 5.48
CA SER A 80 2.55 35.86 5.09
C SER A 80 2.53 35.37 3.64
N GLN A 81 2.56 34.05 3.46
CA GLN A 81 1.85 33.49 2.33
C GLN A 81 0.37 33.72 2.64
N GLU A 82 -0.22 34.71 1.99
CA GLU A 82 -1.65 34.71 1.76
C GLU A 82 -1.95 33.37 1.09
N LYS A 83 -2.31 32.38 1.91
CA LYS A 83 -3.19 31.33 1.44
C LYS A 83 -4.44 32.11 1.06
N GLU A 84 -4.70 32.21 -0.23
CA GLU A 84 -6.09 32.25 -0.67
C GLU A 84 -6.76 31.05 -0.01
N GLU A 85 -7.35 31.30 1.15
CA GLU A 85 -8.35 30.43 1.72
C GLU A 85 -9.45 30.41 0.67
N ILE A 86 -9.44 29.38 -0.16
CA ILE A 86 -10.69 28.87 -0.71
C ILE A 86 -11.50 28.56 0.53
N GLN A 87 -12.42 29.47 0.84
CA GLN A 87 -13.31 29.40 1.97
C GLN A 87 -14.35 28.30 1.67
N THR A 88 -13.94 27.04 1.70
CA THR A 88 -14.89 25.94 1.82
C THR A 88 -15.36 25.91 3.27
N LYS A 89 -16.43 26.66 3.55
CA LYS A 89 -17.31 26.41 4.70
C LYS A 89 -17.87 24.99 4.60
N ILE A 90 -17.12 24.01 5.04
CA ILE A 90 -17.66 22.70 5.40
C ILE A 90 -17.05 22.42 6.76
N ASP A 91 -17.84 22.63 7.81
CA ASP A 91 -17.46 22.16 9.14
C ASP A 91 -17.24 20.63 9.04
N PRO A 92 -16.15 20.06 9.58
CA PRO A 92 -15.88 18.62 9.48
C PRO A 92 -17.01 17.73 10.00
N GLU A 93 -17.93 18.29 10.80
CA GLU A 93 -19.15 17.63 11.26
C GLU A 93 -20.17 17.35 10.14
N ASP A 94 -20.06 17.98 8.97
CA ASP A 94 -20.99 17.85 7.85
C ASP A 94 -20.51 16.91 6.72
N LEU A 95 -19.29 16.36 6.81
CA LEU A 95 -18.75 15.45 5.80
C LEU A 95 -18.70 14.00 6.30
N PHE A 96 -19.66 13.22 5.83
CA PHE A 96 -19.83 11.82 6.19
C PHE A 96 -19.36 10.87 5.08
N ILE A 97 -18.59 9.86 5.49
CA ILE A 97 -18.20 8.74 4.65
C ILE A 97 -19.12 7.56 4.97
N GLY A 98 -19.81 7.04 3.96
CA GLY A 98 -20.67 5.88 4.02
C GLY A 98 -19.97 4.65 3.48
N ILE A 99 -20.00 3.56 4.24
CA ILE A 99 -19.48 2.25 3.85
C ILE A 99 -20.64 1.26 3.83
N PRO A 100 -21.27 1.03 2.66
CA PRO A 100 -22.31 0.03 2.53
C PRO A 100 -21.73 -1.39 2.59
N LYS A 101 -22.59 -2.34 2.90
CA LYS A 101 -22.30 -3.77 2.82
C LYS A 101 -22.22 -4.19 1.36
N GLU A 102 -21.16 -4.94 1.05
CA GLU A 102 -20.98 -5.49 -0.29
C GLU A 102 -21.95 -6.63 -0.59
N ASN A 103 -22.27 -6.79 -1.87
CA ASN A 103 -23.11 -7.88 -2.34
C ASN A 103 -22.27 -9.15 -2.48
N ILE A 104 -22.80 -10.28 -2.00
CA ILE A 104 -22.20 -11.61 -2.12
C ILE A 104 -21.97 -11.91 -3.63
N PRO A 105 -20.81 -12.48 -4.04
CA PRO A 105 -19.83 -13.23 -3.24
C PRO A 105 -18.73 -12.41 -2.56
N GLU A 106 -18.77 -11.08 -2.60
CA GLU A 106 -17.75 -10.24 -1.98
C GLU A 106 -17.76 -10.39 -0.46
N LYS A 107 -16.56 -10.54 0.12
CA LYS A 107 -16.35 -10.70 1.56
C LYS A 107 -15.60 -9.52 2.17
N MET A 108 -14.92 -8.73 1.35
CA MET A 108 -14.19 -7.54 1.76
C MET A 108 -15.13 -6.40 2.13
N VAL A 109 -14.61 -5.47 2.92
CA VAL A 109 -15.24 -4.19 3.26
C VAL A 109 -14.31 -3.06 2.87
N ALA A 110 -14.86 -1.95 2.37
CA ALA A 110 -14.07 -0.84 1.85
C ALA A 110 -13.16 -0.19 2.91
N MET A 111 -13.50 -0.30 4.19
CA MET A 111 -12.72 0.26 5.28
C MET A 111 -12.82 -0.59 6.54
N VAL A 112 -11.66 -0.86 7.15
CA VAL A 112 -11.56 -1.58 8.42
C VAL A 112 -11.51 -0.61 9.61
N PRO A 113 -11.86 -1.03 10.84
CA PRO A 113 -11.94 -0.15 12.01
C PRO A 113 -10.68 0.68 12.29
N SER A 114 -9.48 0.13 12.02
CA SER A 114 -8.21 0.84 12.19
C SER A 114 -8.07 2.05 11.27
N VAL A 115 -8.56 1.96 10.04
CA VAL A 115 -8.59 3.08 9.07
C VAL A 115 -9.68 4.06 9.44
N CYS A 116 -10.86 3.57 9.85
CA CYS A 116 -11.93 4.43 10.33
C CYS A 116 -11.45 5.33 11.48
N LYS A 117 -10.72 4.78 12.45
CA LYS A 117 -10.14 5.54 13.57
C LYS A 117 -9.26 6.71 13.07
N GLN A 118 -8.40 6.47 12.08
CA GLN A 118 -7.51 7.50 11.54
C GLN A 118 -8.28 8.64 10.86
N LEU A 119 -9.35 8.31 10.12
CA LEU A 119 -10.18 9.31 9.47
C LEU A 119 -11.06 10.07 10.48
N ARG A 120 -11.56 9.41 11.52
CA ARG A 120 -12.26 10.06 12.63
C ARG A 120 -11.37 11.09 13.33
N THR A 121 -10.09 10.80 13.55
CA THR A 121 -9.12 11.77 14.12
C THR A 121 -8.92 13.00 13.24
N ARG A 122 -9.15 12.89 11.92
CA ARG A 122 -9.09 14.02 10.98
C ARG A 122 -10.40 14.79 10.84
N GLY A 123 -11.43 14.43 11.63
CA GLY A 123 -12.71 15.13 11.69
C GLY A 123 -13.83 14.53 10.83
N TYR A 124 -13.58 13.50 10.02
CA TYR A 124 -14.62 12.92 9.17
C TYR A 124 -15.69 12.18 9.99
N GLY A 125 -16.97 12.35 9.61
CA GLY A 125 -18.05 11.47 10.02
C GLY A 125 -17.98 10.12 9.28
N ILE A 126 -18.30 9.00 9.94
CA ILE A 126 -18.31 7.69 9.27
C ILE A 126 -19.59 6.92 9.64
N TYR A 127 -20.34 6.51 8.62
CA TYR A 127 -21.48 5.60 8.69
C TYR A 127 -21.11 4.25 8.07
N ILE A 128 -21.40 3.17 8.79
CA ILE A 128 -21.21 1.79 8.33
C ILE A 128 -22.57 1.12 8.28
N GLU A 129 -22.92 0.44 7.19
CA GLU A 129 -24.12 -0.39 7.15
C GLU A 129 -23.98 -1.56 8.13
N SER A 130 -25.04 -1.86 8.88
CA SER A 130 -25.01 -2.98 9.83
C SER A 130 -24.60 -4.30 9.16
N GLY A 131 -23.61 -4.97 9.74
CA GLY A 131 -23.07 -6.22 9.24
C GLY A 131 -22.20 -6.10 7.99
N ALA A 132 -21.82 -4.89 7.54
CA ALA A 132 -20.94 -4.70 6.38
C ALA A 132 -19.58 -5.39 6.53
N GLY A 133 -19.00 -5.36 7.74
CA GLY A 133 -17.69 -5.93 8.01
C GLY A 133 -17.69 -7.41 8.43
N LEU A 134 -18.85 -8.05 8.59
CA LEU A 134 -18.94 -9.36 9.26
C LEU A 134 -18.13 -10.46 8.55
N LEU A 135 -18.16 -10.47 7.21
CA LEU A 135 -17.40 -11.43 6.40
C LEU A 135 -15.88 -11.14 6.35
N SER A 136 -15.48 -9.93 6.78
CA SER A 136 -14.09 -9.49 6.98
C SER A 136 -13.67 -9.56 8.45
N SER A 137 -14.39 -10.33 9.28
CA SER A 137 -14.13 -10.46 10.72
C SER A 137 -14.17 -9.15 11.51
N CYS A 138 -14.91 -8.15 11.02
CA CYS A 138 -15.10 -6.85 11.67
C CYS A 138 -16.56 -6.71 12.08
N THR A 139 -16.85 -6.76 13.39
CA THR A 139 -18.21 -6.63 13.90
C THR A 139 -18.64 -5.16 13.97
N ASP A 140 -19.95 -4.91 14.01
CA ASP A 140 -20.51 -3.56 14.21
C ASP A 140 -19.95 -2.90 15.49
N GLU A 141 -19.69 -3.69 16.52
CA GLU A 141 -19.11 -3.19 17.77
C GLU A 141 -17.67 -2.73 17.60
N ASN A 142 -16.89 -3.38 16.73
CA ASN A 142 -15.55 -2.90 16.39
C ASN A 142 -15.61 -1.49 15.75
N TYR A 143 -16.62 -1.23 14.91
CA TYR A 143 -16.82 0.11 14.33
C TYR A 143 -17.34 1.13 15.35
N ARG A 144 -18.26 0.76 16.24
CA ARG A 144 -18.75 1.65 17.30
C ARG A 144 -17.62 2.08 18.25
N SER A 145 -16.75 1.14 18.64
CA SER A 145 -15.62 1.43 19.54
C SER A 145 -14.63 2.46 18.99
N VAL A 146 -14.56 2.64 17.67
CA VAL A 146 -13.72 3.67 17.02
C VAL A 146 -14.50 4.93 16.64
N GLY A 147 -15.74 5.06 17.13
CA GLY A 147 -16.59 6.24 16.95
C GLY A 147 -17.30 6.32 15.60
N CYS A 148 -17.46 5.20 14.89
CA CYS A 148 -18.33 5.14 13.72
C CYS A 148 -19.79 5.01 14.14
N ARG A 149 -20.68 5.50 13.29
CA ARG A 149 -22.13 5.32 13.42
C ARG A 149 -22.55 4.12 12.59
N ILE A 150 -23.48 3.33 13.09
CA ILE A 150 -24.05 2.19 12.35
C ILE A 150 -25.37 2.66 11.75
N ALA A 151 -25.54 2.50 10.44
CA ALA A 151 -26.79 2.71 9.74
C ALA A 151 -27.54 1.37 9.68
N GLU A 152 -28.82 1.36 10.07
CA GLU A 152 -29.62 0.12 10.07
C GLU A 152 -30.13 -0.24 8.67
N THR A 153 -30.27 0.76 7.80
CA THR A 153 -30.75 0.58 6.43
C THR A 153 -29.77 1.15 5.41
N LYS A 154 -29.78 0.57 4.19
CA LYS A 154 -28.98 1.10 3.08
C LYS A 154 -29.39 2.53 2.75
N GLU A 155 -30.69 2.79 2.78
CA GLU A 155 -31.30 4.09 2.47
C GLU A 155 -30.76 5.19 3.39
N GLU A 156 -30.74 4.93 4.70
CA GLU A 156 -30.18 5.85 5.69
C GLU A 156 -28.70 6.16 5.41
N LEU A 157 -27.91 5.14 5.06
CA LEU A 157 -26.49 5.31 4.76
C LEU A 157 -26.27 6.21 3.54
N TYR A 158 -26.98 5.95 2.44
CA TYR A 158 -26.87 6.76 1.23
C TYR A 158 -27.44 8.17 1.45
N GLU A 159 -28.47 8.34 2.28
CA GLU A 159 -29.02 9.66 2.58
C GLU A 159 -28.07 10.52 3.43
N LYS A 160 -27.43 9.94 4.46
CA LYS A 160 -26.60 10.71 5.40
C LYS A 160 -25.16 10.92 4.94
N SER A 161 -24.67 10.12 3.99
CA SER A 161 -23.27 10.16 3.58
C SER A 161 -23.04 11.12 2.40
N ASN A 162 -21.90 11.80 2.36
CA ASN A 162 -21.49 12.63 1.22
C ASN A 162 -20.57 11.84 0.28
N ILE A 163 -19.74 10.98 0.87
CA ILE A 163 -18.79 10.12 0.17
C ILE A 163 -19.21 8.68 0.42
N ILE A 164 -19.34 7.86 -0.63
CA ILE A 164 -19.60 6.43 -0.54
C ILE A 164 -18.33 5.70 -0.94
N CYS A 165 -17.82 4.84 -0.05
CA CYS A 165 -16.67 3.99 -0.33
C CYS A 165 -17.12 2.54 -0.47
N LYS A 166 -16.87 1.95 -1.65
CA LYS A 166 -17.16 0.56 -1.96
C LYS A 166 -15.92 -0.14 -2.50
N VAL A 167 -15.92 -1.47 -2.42
CA VAL A 167 -14.91 -2.31 -3.08
C VAL A 167 -15.32 -2.49 -4.54
N ASN A 168 -16.47 -3.10 -4.78
CA ASN A 168 -16.94 -3.44 -6.13
C ASN A 168 -17.66 -2.27 -6.79
N PRO A 169 -17.83 -2.31 -8.14
CA PRO A 169 -18.70 -1.38 -8.83
C PRO A 169 -20.10 -1.39 -8.22
N PRO A 170 -20.74 -0.21 -8.09
CA PRO A 170 -22.09 -0.14 -7.56
C PRO A 170 -23.08 -0.81 -8.52
N THR A 171 -24.19 -1.30 -8.00
CA THR A 171 -25.31 -1.74 -8.85
C THR A 171 -26.12 -0.54 -9.33
N GLU A 172 -26.96 -0.74 -10.37
CA GLU A 172 -27.88 0.30 -10.83
C GLU A 172 -28.84 0.75 -9.72
N GLU A 173 -29.26 -0.17 -8.86
CA GLU A 173 -30.10 0.12 -7.68
C GLU A 173 -29.36 1.02 -6.67
N GLU A 174 -28.08 0.76 -6.42
CA GLU A 174 -27.27 1.57 -5.51
C GLU A 174 -27.03 2.98 -6.06
N ILE A 175 -26.74 3.11 -7.37
CA ILE A 175 -26.63 4.43 -8.02
C ILE A 175 -27.95 5.19 -7.94
N ASN A 176 -29.08 4.51 -8.09
CA ASN A 176 -30.38 5.17 -8.00
C ASN A 176 -30.69 5.73 -6.61
N LYS A 177 -30.14 5.13 -5.55
CA LYS A 177 -30.24 5.60 -4.15
C LYS A 177 -29.29 6.76 -3.84
N MET A 178 -28.23 6.95 -4.65
CA MET A 178 -27.32 8.07 -4.48
C MET A 178 -27.97 9.41 -4.85
N ARG A 179 -27.52 10.45 -4.15
CA ARG A 179 -27.95 11.84 -4.32
C ARG A 179 -27.00 12.57 -5.27
N GLN A 180 -27.52 13.59 -5.93
CA GLN A 180 -26.72 14.48 -6.76
C GLN A 180 -25.60 15.14 -5.95
N GLY A 181 -24.39 15.19 -6.50
CA GLY A 181 -23.20 15.75 -5.86
C GLY A 181 -22.46 14.81 -4.90
N GLN A 182 -22.97 13.60 -4.64
CA GLN A 182 -22.23 12.61 -3.86
C GLN A 182 -20.99 12.10 -4.60
N THR A 183 -19.97 11.71 -3.84
CA THR A 183 -18.74 11.13 -4.38
C THR A 183 -18.69 9.63 -4.10
N LEU A 184 -18.60 8.83 -5.15
CA LEU A 184 -18.37 7.39 -5.08
C LEU A 184 -16.87 7.09 -5.28
N ILE A 185 -16.29 6.33 -4.36
CA ILE A 185 -14.93 5.77 -4.47
C ILE A 185 -15.06 4.24 -4.49
N SER A 186 -14.76 3.63 -5.64
CA SER A 186 -14.80 2.16 -5.80
C SER A 186 -13.99 1.70 -7.01
N PHE A 187 -13.80 0.39 -7.17
CA PHE A 187 -13.57 -0.11 -8.53
C PHE A 187 -14.81 0.17 -9.38
N PHE A 188 -14.61 0.60 -10.63
CA PHE A 188 -15.70 1.00 -11.50
C PHE A 188 -15.56 0.42 -12.91
N TYR A 189 -14.33 0.27 -13.41
CA TYR A 189 -14.05 -0.23 -14.76
C TYR A 189 -14.85 0.51 -15.85
N PRO A 190 -14.69 1.84 -15.99
CA PRO A 190 -15.55 2.67 -16.83
C PRO A 190 -15.58 2.23 -18.30
N ALA A 191 -14.46 1.73 -18.83
CA ALA A 191 -14.37 1.20 -20.19
C ALA A 191 -15.26 -0.04 -20.44
N LYS A 192 -15.56 -0.82 -19.38
CA LYS A 192 -16.42 -2.01 -19.46
C LYS A 192 -17.87 -1.71 -19.11
N ASN A 193 -18.09 -0.71 -18.25
CA ASN A 193 -19.40 -0.41 -17.64
C ASN A 193 -19.98 0.92 -18.14
N LEU A 194 -20.06 1.12 -19.46
CA LEU A 194 -20.55 2.36 -20.07
C LEU A 194 -21.98 2.73 -19.62
N LYS A 195 -22.89 1.76 -19.56
CA LYS A 195 -24.28 2.00 -19.12
C LYS A 195 -24.37 2.53 -17.68
N LEU A 196 -23.53 1.99 -16.81
CA LEU A 196 -23.44 2.39 -15.40
C LEU A 196 -22.84 3.79 -15.27
N LEU A 197 -21.83 4.09 -16.11
CA LEU A 197 -21.24 5.43 -16.20
C LEU A 197 -22.26 6.47 -16.63
N ASP A 198 -23.04 6.19 -17.69
CA ASP A 198 -24.09 7.08 -18.17
C ASP A 198 -25.15 7.34 -17.09
N LEU A 199 -25.49 6.32 -16.29
CA LEU A 199 -26.42 6.47 -15.17
C LEU A 199 -25.84 7.37 -14.06
N ALA A 200 -24.57 7.19 -13.71
CA ALA A 200 -23.88 8.03 -12.73
C ALA A 200 -23.81 9.50 -13.18
N VAL A 201 -23.53 9.73 -14.46
CA VAL A 201 -23.52 11.08 -15.07
C VAL A 201 -24.92 11.70 -15.02
N LYS A 202 -25.97 10.96 -15.41
CA LYS A 202 -27.36 11.45 -15.37
C LYS A 202 -27.81 11.84 -13.96
N LYS A 203 -27.33 11.12 -12.93
CA LYS A 203 -27.60 11.42 -11.51
C LYS A 203 -26.72 12.55 -10.96
N GLY A 204 -25.69 12.97 -11.68
CA GLY A 204 -24.74 13.99 -11.23
C GLY A 204 -23.87 13.52 -10.05
N ILE A 205 -23.43 12.26 -10.08
CA ILE A 205 -22.56 11.65 -9.05
C ILE A 205 -21.10 11.80 -9.50
N ASN A 206 -20.23 12.19 -8.57
CA ASN A 206 -18.78 12.21 -8.79
C ASN A 206 -18.22 10.80 -8.59
N VAL A 207 -17.52 10.25 -9.58
CA VAL A 207 -16.95 8.89 -9.47
C VAL A 207 -15.43 8.95 -9.49
N ILE A 208 -14.81 8.42 -8.45
CA ILE A 208 -13.36 8.17 -8.35
C ILE A 208 -13.14 6.67 -8.52
N SER A 209 -12.71 6.29 -9.72
CA SER A 209 -12.46 4.91 -10.09
C SER A 209 -11.05 4.47 -9.65
N MET A 210 -11.00 3.50 -8.72
CA MET A 210 -9.75 2.98 -8.16
C MET A 210 -8.93 2.16 -9.17
N ASP A 211 -9.56 1.62 -10.21
CA ASP A 211 -8.88 0.94 -11.32
C ASP A 211 -8.17 1.91 -12.28
N CYS A 212 -8.56 3.19 -12.27
CA CYS A 212 -7.98 4.22 -13.13
C CYS A 212 -6.87 5.03 -12.44
N VAL A 213 -6.40 4.61 -11.25
CA VAL A 213 -5.28 5.27 -10.58
C VAL A 213 -4.03 5.21 -11.48
N PRO A 214 -3.42 6.35 -11.83
CA PRO A 214 -2.29 6.36 -12.74
C PRO A 214 -1.07 5.70 -12.09
N ARG A 215 -0.34 4.90 -12.86
CA ARG A 215 0.87 4.21 -12.36
C ARG A 215 2.05 5.16 -12.33
N LEU A 216 2.06 6.02 -11.31
CA LEU A 216 3.07 7.03 -11.04
C LEU A 216 3.62 6.80 -9.62
N SER A 217 4.91 7.09 -9.38
CA SER A 217 5.52 6.90 -8.06
C SER A 217 4.77 7.65 -6.94
N LYS A 218 4.18 8.81 -7.24
CA LYS A 218 3.38 9.60 -6.28
C LYS A 218 2.02 8.98 -5.96
N ALA A 219 1.48 8.15 -6.85
CA ALA A 219 0.17 7.52 -6.72
C ALA A 219 0.24 6.05 -6.24
N GLN A 220 1.44 5.52 -6.03
CA GLN A 220 1.67 4.12 -5.66
C GLN A 220 0.95 3.73 -4.35
N CYS A 221 0.85 4.64 -3.38
CA CYS A 221 0.12 4.39 -2.13
C CYS A 221 -1.40 4.28 -2.30
N MET A 222 -1.94 4.69 -3.45
CA MET A 222 -3.35 4.63 -3.80
C MET A 222 -3.67 3.49 -4.78
N ASP A 223 -2.66 2.74 -5.24
CA ASP A 223 -2.85 1.66 -6.22
C ASP A 223 -3.51 0.44 -5.56
N ALA A 224 -4.84 0.42 -5.62
CA ALA A 224 -5.64 -0.68 -5.11
C ALA A 224 -5.42 -1.98 -5.92
N LEU A 225 -5.16 -1.91 -7.22
CA LEU A 225 -4.93 -3.09 -8.06
C LEU A 225 -3.67 -3.83 -7.64
N SER A 226 -2.59 -3.11 -7.35
CA SER A 226 -1.36 -3.72 -6.83
C SER A 226 -1.59 -4.42 -5.49
N SER A 227 -2.36 -3.81 -4.57
CA SER A 227 -2.72 -4.43 -3.30
C SER A 227 -3.52 -5.74 -3.50
N GLN A 228 -4.55 -5.70 -4.36
CA GLN A 228 -5.37 -6.88 -4.66
C GLN A 228 -4.58 -8.00 -5.35
N ASN A 229 -3.71 -7.64 -6.30
CA ASN A 229 -2.85 -8.59 -7.00
C ASN A 229 -1.85 -9.26 -6.04
N ASN A 230 -1.28 -8.51 -5.10
CA ASN A 230 -0.40 -9.07 -4.08
C ASN A 230 -1.13 -10.12 -3.23
N LEU A 231 -2.34 -9.79 -2.75
CA LEU A 231 -3.18 -10.72 -1.99
C LEU A 231 -3.58 -11.95 -2.81
N ALA A 232 -3.92 -11.76 -4.10
CA ALA A 232 -4.26 -12.85 -5.00
C ALA A 232 -3.09 -13.82 -5.21
N GLY A 233 -1.86 -13.28 -5.36
CA GLY A 233 -0.64 -14.08 -5.47
C GLY A 233 -0.33 -14.88 -4.21
N TYR A 234 -0.55 -14.31 -3.03
CA TYR A 234 -0.48 -15.06 -1.77
C TYR A 234 -1.56 -16.16 -1.71
N ARG A 235 -2.82 -15.79 -1.96
CA ARG A 235 -3.96 -16.71 -1.80
C ARG A 235 -3.90 -17.88 -2.77
N CYS A 236 -3.45 -17.67 -4.02
CA CYS A 236 -3.39 -18.75 -5.00
C CYS A 236 -2.44 -19.88 -4.58
N VAL A 237 -1.33 -19.56 -3.91
CA VAL A 237 -0.41 -20.57 -3.36
C VAL A 237 -1.05 -21.35 -2.22
N ILE A 238 -1.81 -20.69 -1.35
CA ILE A 238 -2.54 -21.37 -0.26
C ILE A 238 -3.60 -22.31 -0.82
N GLU A 239 -4.36 -21.88 -1.83
CA GLU A 239 -5.33 -22.74 -2.51
C GLU A 239 -4.66 -23.93 -3.20
N ALA A 240 -3.54 -23.69 -3.90
CA ALA A 240 -2.76 -24.74 -4.54
C ALA A 240 -2.25 -25.75 -3.51
N SER A 241 -1.68 -25.29 -2.39
CA SER A 241 -1.22 -26.14 -1.30
C SER A 241 -2.34 -26.94 -0.65
N ASN A 242 -3.55 -26.39 -0.54
CA ASN A 242 -4.71 -27.08 0.01
C ASN A 242 -5.23 -28.18 -0.93
N LYS A 243 -5.08 -27.99 -2.25
CA LYS A 243 -5.47 -28.99 -3.27
C LYS A 243 -4.37 -30.02 -3.55
N PHE A 244 -3.11 -29.66 -3.33
CA PHE A 244 -1.97 -30.51 -3.63
C PHE A 244 -1.81 -31.61 -2.58
N GLY A 245 -1.69 -32.86 -3.03
CA GLY A 245 -1.68 -34.04 -2.14
C GLY A 245 -0.35 -34.32 -1.43
N ARG A 246 0.66 -33.45 -1.59
CA ARG A 246 1.99 -33.59 -0.96
C ARG A 246 2.38 -32.29 -0.27
N LEU A 247 3.40 -32.34 0.57
CA LEU A 247 3.98 -31.15 1.19
C LEU A 247 4.77 -30.33 0.16
N LEU A 248 4.69 -29.00 0.25
CA LEU A 248 5.52 -28.10 -0.56
C LEU A 248 6.98 -28.16 -0.13
N MET A 249 7.23 -28.25 1.18
CA MET A 249 8.56 -28.35 1.77
C MET A 249 9.09 -29.79 1.69
N GLY A 250 10.31 -29.94 1.22
CA GLY A 250 11.06 -31.20 1.34
C GLY A 250 11.44 -31.47 2.79
N GLN A 251 11.24 -32.71 3.25
CA GLN A 251 11.56 -33.10 4.63
C GLN A 251 12.25 -34.46 4.66
N VAL A 252 13.14 -34.63 5.64
CA VAL A 252 13.71 -35.92 6.00
C VAL A 252 13.03 -36.38 7.27
N THR A 253 12.37 -37.53 7.22
CA THR A 253 11.68 -38.13 8.35
C THR A 253 12.19 -39.55 8.59
N ALA A 254 11.80 -40.17 9.70
CA ALA A 254 12.12 -41.58 9.95
C ALA A 254 11.57 -42.52 8.85
N ALA A 255 10.49 -42.12 8.15
CA ALA A 255 9.89 -42.89 7.07
C ALA A 255 10.58 -42.68 5.70
N GLY A 256 11.56 -41.77 5.60
CA GLY A 256 12.28 -41.47 4.37
C GLY A 256 12.34 -39.97 4.04
N LYS A 257 12.91 -39.68 2.87
CA LYS A 257 13.09 -38.32 2.35
C LYS A 257 12.00 -37.99 1.33
N SER A 258 11.23 -36.93 1.58
CA SER A 258 10.32 -36.34 0.59
C SER A 258 11.01 -35.19 -0.13
N GLN A 259 10.90 -35.14 -1.45
CA GLN A 259 11.35 -34.00 -2.24
C GLN A 259 10.40 -32.81 -2.05
N PRO A 260 10.91 -31.57 -2.15
CA PRO A 260 10.06 -30.38 -2.21
C PRO A 260 9.23 -30.38 -3.50
N ALA A 261 8.11 -29.65 -3.48
CA ALA A 261 7.29 -29.46 -4.67
C ALA A 261 7.94 -28.48 -5.65
N ASN A 262 7.76 -28.72 -6.94
CA ASN A 262 8.19 -27.83 -8.01
C ASN A 262 7.05 -26.90 -8.43
N VAL A 263 7.24 -25.59 -8.27
CA VAL A 263 6.26 -24.56 -8.61
C VAL A 263 6.78 -23.74 -9.78
N LEU A 264 6.01 -23.65 -10.86
CA LEU A 264 6.27 -22.75 -11.98
C LEU A 264 5.34 -21.54 -11.92
N VAL A 265 5.91 -20.33 -11.90
CA VAL A 265 5.16 -19.07 -11.95
C VAL A 265 5.37 -18.41 -13.31
N ILE A 266 4.28 -18.25 -14.07
CA ILE A 266 4.26 -17.61 -15.38
C ILE A 266 3.70 -16.19 -15.22
N GLY A 267 4.53 -15.19 -15.49
CA GLY A 267 4.29 -13.79 -15.19
C GLY A 267 4.86 -13.40 -13.83
N VAL A 268 5.73 -12.39 -13.82
CA VAL A 268 6.41 -11.83 -12.64
C VAL A 268 5.95 -10.38 -12.46
N GLY A 269 4.63 -10.20 -12.44
CA GLY A 269 3.99 -8.98 -11.97
C GLY A 269 3.87 -8.97 -10.43
N VAL A 270 3.06 -8.05 -9.89
CA VAL A 270 2.83 -7.97 -8.44
C VAL A 270 2.26 -9.28 -7.85
N ALA A 271 1.31 -9.91 -8.56
CA ALA A 271 0.76 -11.21 -8.16
C ALA A 271 1.79 -12.34 -8.29
N GLY A 272 2.54 -12.38 -9.38
CA GLY A 272 3.59 -13.38 -9.60
C GLY A 272 4.68 -13.33 -8.54
N LEU A 273 5.19 -12.14 -8.20
CA LEU A 273 6.19 -11.95 -7.15
C LEU A 273 5.68 -12.35 -5.76
N ALA A 274 4.42 -12.06 -5.46
CA ALA A 274 3.79 -12.51 -4.23
C ALA A 274 3.64 -14.05 -4.18
N ALA A 275 3.27 -14.67 -5.31
CA ALA A 275 3.19 -16.12 -5.43
C ALA A 275 4.57 -16.78 -5.26
N ILE A 276 5.61 -16.24 -5.92
CA ILE A 276 6.99 -16.73 -5.78
C ILE A 276 7.44 -16.66 -4.32
N SER A 277 7.32 -15.49 -3.70
CA SER A 277 7.71 -15.29 -2.29
C SER A 277 6.98 -16.26 -1.36
N THR A 278 5.67 -16.45 -1.58
CA THR A 278 4.84 -17.32 -0.74
C THR A 278 5.20 -18.79 -0.92
N ALA A 279 5.34 -19.27 -2.17
CA ALA A 279 5.73 -20.65 -2.46
C ALA A 279 7.13 -20.96 -1.93
N LYS A 280 8.07 -20.03 -2.06
CA LYS A 280 9.43 -20.16 -1.52
C LYS A 280 9.43 -20.22 0.00
N ALA A 281 8.64 -19.38 0.66
CA ALA A 281 8.49 -19.39 2.13
C ALA A 281 7.90 -20.71 2.64
N LEU A 282 7.05 -21.38 1.84
CA LEU A 282 6.52 -22.72 2.13
C LEU A 282 7.49 -23.86 1.78
N GLY A 283 8.72 -23.56 1.35
CA GLY A 283 9.79 -24.53 1.11
C GLY A 283 9.75 -25.20 -0.27
N ALA A 284 8.96 -24.69 -1.21
CA ALA A 284 8.92 -25.18 -2.59
C ALA A 284 10.15 -24.74 -3.39
N GLN A 285 10.49 -25.51 -4.43
CA GLN A 285 11.39 -25.09 -5.49
C GLN A 285 10.60 -24.29 -6.52
N VAL A 286 10.97 -23.02 -6.72
CA VAL A 286 10.21 -22.10 -7.57
C VAL A 286 11.00 -21.75 -8.80
N LYS A 287 10.41 -22.00 -9.98
CA LYS A 287 10.86 -21.51 -11.27
C LYS A 287 9.92 -20.38 -11.72
N ALA A 288 10.46 -19.35 -12.35
CA ALA A 288 9.69 -18.19 -12.80
C ALA A 288 9.98 -17.87 -14.27
N PHE A 289 8.96 -17.40 -14.98
CA PHE A 289 9.07 -16.97 -16.37
C PHE A 289 8.35 -15.64 -16.57
N ASP A 290 8.96 -14.70 -17.29
CA ASP A 290 8.35 -13.45 -17.74
C ASP A 290 9.02 -13.02 -19.06
N THR A 291 8.28 -12.30 -19.91
CA THR A 291 8.79 -11.81 -21.19
C THR A 291 9.71 -10.59 -21.04
N ARG A 292 9.64 -9.90 -19.89
CA ARG A 292 10.44 -8.70 -19.62
C ARG A 292 11.78 -9.08 -19.00
N LYS A 293 12.89 -8.52 -19.48
CA LYS A 293 14.22 -8.75 -18.88
C LYS A 293 14.30 -8.21 -17.45
N ALA A 294 13.65 -7.09 -17.14
CA ALA A 294 13.64 -6.50 -15.79
C ALA A 294 13.02 -7.43 -14.73
N ALA A 295 12.15 -8.36 -15.13
CA ALA A 295 11.55 -9.33 -14.21
C ALA A 295 12.52 -10.39 -13.70
N LYS A 296 13.64 -10.63 -14.42
CA LYS A 296 14.65 -11.60 -14.02
C LYS A 296 15.25 -11.29 -12.65
N GLU A 297 15.79 -10.09 -12.49
CA GLU A 297 16.42 -9.65 -11.25
C GLU A 297 15.40 -9.65 -10.10
N GLN A 298 14.14 -9.25 -10.38
CA GLN A 298 13.07 -9.28 -9.39
C GLN A 298 12.74 -10.70 -8.92
N ALA A 299 12.58 -11.65 -9.84
CA ALA A 299 12.30 -13.05 -9.51
C ALA A 299 13.47 -13.71 -8.75
N GLU A 300 14.70 -13.47 -9.18
CA GLU A 300 15.90 -13.99 -8.53
C GLU A 300 16.07 -13.40 -7.11
N SER A 301 15.74 -12.13 -6.91
CA SER A 301 15.82 -11.46 -5.60
C SER A 301 14.91 -12.09 -4.53
N VAL A 302 13.79 -12.69 -4.96
CA VAL A 302 12.85 -13.41 -4.08
C VAL A 302 13.09 -14.93 -4.08
N GLY A 303 14.18 -15.39 -4.72
CA GLY A 303 14.67 -16.76 -4.61
C GLY A 303 14.09 -17.77 -5.61
N ALA A 304 13.51 -17.30 -6.72
CA ALA A 304 13.14 -18.16 -7.85
C ALA A 304 14.29 -18.32 -8.85
N GLU A 305 14.31 -19.46 -9.52
CA GLU A 305 15.14 -19.67 -10.72
C GLU A 305 14.42 -19.08 -11.94
N PHE A 306 15.03 -18.12 -12.63
CA PHE A 306 14.41 -17.48 -13.79
C PHE A 306 14.69 -18.26 -15.07
N CYS A 307 13.63 -18.78 -15.69
CA CYS A 307 13.70 -19.47 -16.97
C CYS A 307 13.72 -18.43 -18.11
N THR A 308 14.68 -18.57 -19.03
CA THR A 308 14.83 -17.67 -20.18
C THR A 308 14.60 -18.41 -21.49
N VAL A 309 14.12 -17.68 -22.49
CA VAL A 309 14.06 -18.18 -23.87
C VAL A 309 15.21 -17.54 -24.65
N ASN A 310 15.88 -18.31 -25.51
CA ASN A 310 16.98 -17.82 -26.35
C ASN A 310 16.44 -17.02 -27.55
N VAL A 311 15.80 -15.88 -27.28
CA VAL A 311 15.32 -14.95 -28.29
C VAL A 311 15.71 -13.53 -27.84
N ASP A 312 16.57 -12.85 -28.60
CA ASP A 312 17.05 -11.49 -28.32
C ASP A 312 15.98 -10.42 -28.64
N GLU A 313 14.74 -10.63 -28.21
CA GLU A 313 13.63 -9.69 -28.37
C GLU A 313 13.16 -9.21 -27.00
N ASP A 314 13.39 -7.93 -26.68
CA ASP A 314 12.80 -7.29 -25.50
C ASP A 314 11.34 -6.92 -25.78
N ALA A 315 10.41 -7.59 -25.09
CA ALA A 315 8.99 -7.32 -25.22
C ALA A 315 8.48 -6.29 -24.20
N GLU A 316 9.31 -5.34 -23.75
CA GLU A 316 8.92 -4.32 -22.76
C GLU A 316 8.52 -3.00 -23.42
N ASN A 317 7.42 -2.38 -22.96
CA ASN A 317 7.01 -1.04 -23.39
C ASN A 317 7.63 0.07 -22.52
N LYS A 318 7.48 1.34 -22.93
CA LYS A 318 8.02 2.51 -22.22
C LYS A 318 7.53 2.66 -20.76
N PHE A 319 6.51 1.92 -20.35
CA PHE A 319 5.91 1.94 -19.02
C PHE A 319 6.17 0.65 -18.21
N GLY A 320 6.99 -0.28 -18.71
CA GLY A 320 7.38 -1.51 -18.02
C GLY A 320 6.42 -2.69 -18.14
N TYR A 321 5.48 -2.66 -19.10
CA TYR A 321 4.56 -3.76 -19.40
C TYR A 321 5.04 -4.60 -20.57
N ALA A 322 4.58 -5.85 -20.62
CA ALA A 322 4.79 -6.74 -21.74
C ALA A 322 3.98 -6.27 -22.98
N ASN A 323 4.62 -6.27 -24.16
CA ASN A 323 3.98 -6.13 -25.47
C ASN A 323 3.50 -7.51 -25.97
N ALA A 324 2.63 -7.50 -26.98
CA ALA A 324 2.28 -8.72 -27.70
C ALA A 324 3.54 -9.36 -28.32
N ALA A 325 3.78 -10.63 -27.98
CA ALA A 325 4.94 -11.39 -28.40
C ALA A 325 4.91 -11.70 -29.92
N SER A 326 6.09 -11.75 -30.56
CA SER A 326 6.23 -12.26 -31.93
C SER A 326 5.88 -13.75 -31.99
N GLN A 327 5.42 -14.26 -33.13
CA GLN A 327 5.09 -15.69 -33.27
C GLN A 327 6.29 -16.59 -32.92
N ARG A 328 7.52 -16.13 -33.25
CA ARG A 328 8.76 -16.83 -32.93
C ARG A 328 9.00 -16.91 -31.41
N LEU A 329 8.71 -15.84 -30.68
CA LEU A 329 8.82 -15.81 -29.23
C LEU A 329 7.77 -16.73 -28.59
N ILE A 330 6.53 -16.70 -29.07
CA ILE A 330 5.45 -17.61 -28.63
C ILE A 330 5.82 -19.08 -28.82
N ASP A 331 6.35 -19.45 -30.00
CA ASP A 331 6.74 -20.84 -30.28
C ASP A 331 7.86 -21.31 -29.35
N ALA A 332 8.81 -20.42 -29.07
CA ALA A 332 9.93 -20.69 -28.18
C ALA A 332 9.49 -20.76 -26.70
N GLU A 333 8.54 -19.93 -26.27
CA GLU A 333 7.87 -20.04 -24.96
C GLU A 333 7.18 -21.40 -24.80
N TYR A 334 6.41 -21.83 -25.80
CA TYR A 334 5.76 -23.13 -25.75
C TYR A 334 6.77 -24.28 -25.73
N ALA A 335 7.91 -24.16 -26.42
CA ALA A 335 8.97 -25.16 -26.34
C ALA A 335 9.56 -25.26 -24.93
N LEU A 336 9.81 -24.12 -24.26
CA LEU A 336 10.28 -24.06 -22.89
C LEU A 336 9.25 -24.69 -21.92
N PHE A 337 7.97 -24.33 -22.02
CA PHE A 337 6.94 -24.89 -21.15
C PHE A 337 6.78 -26.40 -21.35
N ARG A 338 6.89 -26.92 -22.58
CA ARG A 338 6.88 -28.38 -22.82
C ARG A 338 8.02 -29.12 -22.13
N GLN A 339 9.16 -28.47 -21.92
CA GLN A 339 10.29 -29.04 -21.18
C GLN A 339 10.08 -28.97 -19.67
N LEU A 340 9.50 -27.89 -19.14
CA LEU A 340 9.38 -27.65 -17.70
C LEU A 340 8.17 -28.33 -17.05
N LEU A 341 7.04 -28.41 -17.76
CA LEU A 341 5.78 -28.92 -17.21
C LEU A 341 5.82 -30.37 -16.71
N PRO A 342 6.53 -31.32 -17.37
CA PRO A 342 6.63 -32.70 -16.87
C PRO A 342 7.24 -32.84 -15.46
N GLU A 343 8.08 -31.89 -15.06
CA GLU A 343 8.74 -31.87 -13.75
C GLU A 343 8.05 -30.93 -12.75
N THR A 344 7.00 -30.22 -13.17
CA THR A 344 6.32 -29.21 -12.36
C THR A 344 5.09 -29.79 -11.67
N ASP A 345 4.96 -29.54 -10.37
CA ASP A 345 3.81 -29.97 -9.56
C ASP A 345 2.67 -28.97 -9.58
N ILE A 346 2.99 -27.67 -9.51
CA ILE A 346 2.03 -26.58 -9.42
C ILE A 346 2.41 -25.51 -10.44
N VAL A 347 1.45 -25.10 -11.26
CA VAL A 347 1.61 -23.99 -12.20
C VAL A 347 0.71 -22.83 -11.78
N ILE A 348 1.29 -21.65 -11.62
CA ILE A 348 0.58 -20.40 -11.31
C ILE A 348 0.74 -19.46 -12.50
N THR A 349 -0.37 -19.07 -13.11
CA THR A 349 -0.37 -18.15 -14.26
C THR A 349 -0.91 -16.79 -13.83
N THR A 350 -0.12 -15.74 -14.07
CA THR A 350 -0.47 -14.35 -13.75
C THR A 350 -0.24 -13.40 -14.92
N ALA A 351 0.08 -13.95 -16.10
CA ALA A 351 0.19 -13.19 -17.33
C ALA A 351 -1.17 -12.54 -17.67
N ASN A 352 -1.19 -11.20 -17.66
CA ASN A 352 -2.33 -10.40 -18.03
C ASN A 352 -1.86 -9.30 -18.98
N VAL A 353 -2.57 -9.10 -20.08
CA VAL A 353 -2.23 -8.15 -21.16
C VAL A 353 -3.03 -6.88 -21.01
#